data_AF-A0A4Y9RJH9-F1
#
_entry.id   AF-A0A4Y9RJH9-F1
#
_cell.length_a   1.000
_cell.length_b   1.000
_cell.length_c   1.000
_cell.angle_alpha   90.00
_cell.angle_beta   90.00
_cell.angle_gamma   90.00
#
_symmetry.space_group_name_H-M   'P 1'
#
loop_
_entity.id
_entity.type
_entity.pdbx_description
1 polymer ?
#
loop_
_entity_poly.entity_id
_entity_poly.type
_entity_poly.pdbx_seq_one_letter_code
_entity_poly.pdbx_strand_id
1 'polypeptide(L)'
;MLLDLPNHASQIALTFLSVLTFALGFRTGTRKAIGRDRRKEFNAIAVRLRAMLIRQRIRPTPYDSVPSRVDVDLLMNYMDARGKRRFALARQRYKQARSDQTRRDSAGRYYFQDVSPIQAAITDLLSELHIR
;
A
#
# COMPACT_ATOMS: atom_id res chain seq x y z
N MET A 1 -25.08 -61.07 13.34
CA MET A 1 -23.85 -60.46 12.80
C MET A 1 -24.16 -59.94 11.40
N LEU A 2 -24.89 -58.83 11.33
CA LEU A 2 -25.20 -58.15 10.06
C LEU A 2 -24.04 -57.21 9.81
N LEU A 3 -23.15 -57.61 8.90
CA LEU A 3 -22.13 -56.72 8.35
C LEU A 3 -22.89 -55.66 7.55
N ASP A 4 -22.99 -54.47 8.12
CA ASP A 4 -23.46 -53.27 7.46
C ASP A 4 -22.50 -53.00 6.29
N LEU A 5 -22.86 -53.49 5.10
CA LEU A 5 -22.11 -53.25 3.88
C LEU A 5 -22.06 -51.74 3.66
N PRO A 6 -20.88 -51.12 3.51
CA PRO A 6 -20.80 -49.69 3.29
C PRO A 6 -21.55 -49.37 2.00
N ASN A 7 -22.69 -48.69 2.16
CA ASN A 7 -23.51 -48.23 1.06
C ASN A 7 -22.59 -47.46 0.10
N HIS A 8 -22.36 -47.95 -1.13
CA HIS A 8 -21.38 -47.33 -2.04
C HIS A 8 -21.62 -45.81 -2.21
N ALA A 9 -22.87 -45.38 -2.06
CA ALA A 9 -23.28 -43.98 -1.99
C ALA A 9 -22.59 -43.17 -0.86
N SER A 10 -22.39 -43.73 0.33
CA SER A 10 -21.72 -43.06 1.46
C SER A 10 -20.22 -42.90 1.23
N GLN A 11 -19.55 -43.89 0.64
CA GLN A 11 -18.14 -43.80 0.27
C GLN A 11 -17.91 -42.76 -0.84
N ILE A 12 -18.79 -42.73 -1.83
CA ILE A 12 -18.77 -41.73 -2.91
C ILE A 12 -18.98 -40.33 -2.31
N ALA A 13 -19.97 -40.15 -1.42
CA ALA A 13 -20.24 -38.87 -0.76
C ALA A 13 -19.05 -38.37 0.08
N LEU A 14 -18.41 -39.26 0.86
CA LEU A 14 -17.20 -38.92 1.64
C LEU A 14 -16.02 -38.54 0.73
N THR A 15 -15.85 -39.23 -0.40
CA THR A 15 -14.81 -38.90 -1.38
C THR A 15 -15.06 -37.51 -1.97
N PHE A 16 -16.28 -37.20 -2.41
CA PHE A 16 -16.63 -35.88 -2.91
C PHE A 16 -16.44 -34.78 -1.86
N LEU A 17 -16.85 -35.02 -0.62
CA LEU A 17 -16.66 -34.08 0.49
C LEU A 17 -15.17 -33.83 0.77
N SER A 18 -14.33 -34.86 0.70
CA SER A 18 -12.89 -34.72 0.89
C SER A 18 -12.24 -33.89 -0.22
N VAL A 19 -12.60 -34.13 -1.48
CA VAL A 19 -12.13 -33.36 -2.65
C VAL A 19 -12.60 -31.91 -2.57
N LEU A 20 -13.86 -31.67 -2.19
CA LEU A 20 -14.40 -30.32 -2.05
C LEU A 20 -13.69 -29.54 -0.94
N THR A 21 -13.51 -30.16 0.22
CA THR A 21 -12.78 -29.55 1.35
C THR A 21 -11.34 -29.24 0.98
N PHE A 22 -10.66 -30.15 0.28
CA PHE A 22 -9.31 -29.92 -0.22
C PHE A 22 -9.26 -28.74 -1.20
N ALA A 23 -10.17 -28.68 -2.17
CA ALA A 23 -10.23 -27.59 -3.14
C ALA A 23 -10.49 -26.23 -2.48
N LEU A 24 -11.36 -26.17 -1.47
CA LEU A 24 -11.62 -24.97 -0.68
C LEU A 24 -10.40 -24.57 0.16
N GLY A 25 -9.74 -25.53 0.80
CA GLY A 25 -8.50 -25.32 1.55
C GLY A 25 -7.38 -24.78 0.66
N PHE A 26 -7.20 -25.37 -0.51
CA PHE A 26 -6.22 -24.92 -1.51
C PHE A 26 -6.51 -23.49 -1.98
N ARG A 27 -7.76 -23.20 -2.35
CA ARG A 27 -8.16 -21.85 -2.81
C ARG A 27 -7.95 -20.78 -1.74
N THR A 28 -8.29 -21.08 -0.50
CA THR A 28 -8.12 -20.14 0.62
C THR A 28 -6.65 -19.96 1.00
N GLY A 29 -5.87 -21.05 1.02
CA GLY A 29 -4.44 -21.03 1.26
C GLY A 29 -3.68 -20.17 0.24
N THR A 30 -3.90 -20.42 -1.05
CA THR A 30 -3.25 -19.67 -2.14
C THR A 30 -3.59 -18.18 -2.09
N ARG A 31 -4.85 -17.83 -1.83
CA ARG A 31 -5.26 -16.42 -1.67
C ARG A 31 -4.56 -15.75 -0.48
N LYS A 32 -4.45 -16.43 0.66
CA LYS A 32 -3.76 -15.90 1.84
C LYS A 32 -2.26 -15.73 1.60
N ALA A 33 -1.62 -16.68 0.92
CA ALA A 33 -0.20 -16.61 0.57
C ALA A 33 0.08 -15.39 -0.33
N ILE A 34 -0.66 -15.22 -1.44
CA ILE A 34 -0.54 -14.07 -2.33
C ILE A 34 -0.79 -12.75 -1.58
N GLY A 35 -1.81 -12.72 -0.72
CA GLY A 35 -2.13 -11.53 0.07
C GLY A 35 -1.04 -11.17 1.09
N ARG A 36 -0.32 -12.15 1.64
CA ARG A 36 0.82 -11.92 2.53
C ARG A 36 2.00 -11.35 1.74
N ASP A 37 2.32 -11.91 0.59
CA ASP A 37 3.48 -11.48 -0.19
C ASP A 37 3.25 -10.07 -0.75
N ARG A 38 2.04 -9.76 -1.23
CA ARG A 38 1.65 -8.39 -1.62
C ARG A 38 1.79 -7.38 -0.47
N ARG A 39 1.41 -7.74 0.75
CA ARG A 39 1.58 -6.86 1.93
C ARG A 39 3.05 -6.65 2.27
N LYS A 40 3.88 -7.68 2.16
CA LYS A 40 5.34 -7.56 2.36
C LYS A 40 5.97 -6.59 1.36
N GLU A 41 5.66 -6.74 0.07
CA GLU A 41 6.16 -5.84 -0.99
C GLU A 41 5.69 -4.40 -0.78
N PHE A 42 4.40 -4.21 -0.48
CA PHE A 42 3.85 -2.89 -0.14
C PHE A 42 4.59 -2.26 1.04
N ASN A 43 4.77 -3.02 2.14
CA ASN A 43 5.40 -2.52 3.35
C ASN A 43 6.88 -2.18 3.12
N ALA A 44 7.60 -2.97 2.32
CA ALA A 44 9.00 -2.69 1.99
C ALA A 44 9.16 -1.31 1.32
N ILE A 45 8.29 -0.99 0.35
CA ILE A 45 8.30 0.30 -0.34
C ILE A 45 7.77 1.41 0.58
N ALA A 46 6.67 1.16 1.28
CA ALA A 46 6.01 2.13 2.15
C ALA A 46 6.94 2.59 3.30
N VAL A 47 7.72 1.70 3.90
CA VAL A 47 8.69 2.04 4.96
C VAL A 47 9.71 3.06 4.46
N ARG A 48 10.29 2.84 3.28
CA ARG A 48 11.27 3.76 2.68
C ARG A 48 10.66 5.13 2.40
N LEU A 49 9.46 5.15 1.81
CA LEU A 49 8.73 6.39 1.52
C LEU A 49 8.35 7.14 2.80
N ARG A 50 7.87 6.43 3.83
CA ARG A 50 7.54 7.02 5.13
C ARG A 50 8.75 7.65 5.79
N ALA A 51 9.89 6.95 5.85
CA ALA A 51 11.10 7.48 6.45
C ALA A 51 11.55 8.79 5.77
N MET A 52 11.46 8.83 4.44
CA MET A 52 11.73 10.06 3.68
C MET A 52 10.72 11.17 3.99
N LEU A 53 9.42 10.88 3.94
CA LEU A 53 8.36 11.86 4.21
C LEU A 53 8.40 12.39 5.64
N ILE A 54 8.70 11.55 6.64
CA ILE A 54 8.86 11.99 8.03
C ILE A 54 10.01 12.98 8.16
N ARG A 55 11.16 12.72 7.53
CA ARG A 55 12.29 13.67 7.52
C ARG A 55 11.89 15.01 6.89
N GLN A 56 11.20 14.96 5.75
CA GLN A 56 10.70 16.17 5.08
C GLN A 56 9.67 16.92 5.92
N ARG A 57 8.81 16.22 6.66
CA ARG A 57 7.83 16.86 7.54
C ARG A 57 8.51 17.64 8.66
N ILE A 58 9.56 17.08 9.26
CA ILE A 58 10.30 17.70 10.37
C ILE A 58 11.06 18.93 9.88
N ARG A 59 11.73 18.83 8.74
CA ARG A 59 12.52 19.93 8.17
C ARG A 59 12.28 20.06 6.67
N PRO A 60 11.18 20.69 6.25
CA PRO A 60 10.86 20.83 4.83
C PRO A 60 11.86 21.75 4.15
N THR A 61 12.49 21.28 3.06
CA THR A 61 13.34 22.12 2.23
C THR A 61 12.97 22.04 0.74
N PRO A 62 13.15 23.12 -0.04
CA PRO A 62 12.93 23.09 -1.49
C PRO A 62 13.85 22.12 -2.22
N TYR A 63 14.96 21.73 -1.58
CA TYR A 63 15.98 20.84 -2.11
C TYR A 63 15.73 19.37 -1.75
N ASP A 64 14.70 19.06 -0.95
CA ASP A 64 14.39 17.69 -0.57
C ASP A 64 14.04 16.85 -1.80
N SER A 65 14.60 15.65 -1.88
CA SER A 65 14.30 14.69 -2.93
C SER A 65 12.82 14.29 -2.93
N VAL A 66 12.13 14.43 -4.06
CA VAL A 66 10.77 13.90 -4.20
C VAL A 66 10.77 12.37 -4.31
N PRO A 67 9.68 11.69 -3.91
CA PRO A 67 9.53 10.26 -4.15
C PRO A 67 9.81 9.90 -5.62
N SER A 68 10.67 8.90 -5.84
CA SER A 68 10.93 8.38 -7.18
C SER A 68 9.64 7.94 -7.84
N ARG A 69 9.50 8.22 -9.14
CA ARG A 69 8.35 7.77 -9.93
C ARG A 69 8.22 6.25 -9.89
N VAL A 70 9.35 5.54 -9.96
CA VAL A 70 9.40 4.07 -9.91
C VAL A 70 8.87 3.55 -8.57
N ASP A 71 9.33 4.13 -7.44
CA ASP A 71 8.88 3.72 -6.11
C ASP A 71 7.36 3.98 -5.92
N VAL A 72 6.87 5.10 -6.46
CA VAL A 72 5.44 5.43 -6.41
C VAL A 72 4.61 4.48 -7.28
N ASP A 73 5.05 4.20 -8.50
CA ASP A 73 4.32 3.33 -9.43
C ASP A 73 4.28 1.88 -8.88
N LEU A 74 5.40 1.40 -8.33
CA LEU A 74 5.48 0.12 -7.61
C LEU A 74 4.51 0.07 -6.43
N LEU A 75 4.53 1.08 -5.55
CA LEU A 75 3.60 1.15 -4.43
C LEU A 75 2.13 1.09 -4.89
N MET A 76 1.79 1.85 -5.92
CA MET A 76 0.45 1.88 -6.50
C MET A 76 0.04 0.52 -7.09
N ASN A 77 0.97 -0.33 -7.53
CA ASN A 77 0.64 -1.68 -8.02
C ASN A 77 0.15 -2.62 -6.92
N TYR A 78 0.59 -2.41 -5.68
CA TYR A 78 0.16 -3.21 -4.52
C TYR A 78 -1.06 -2.62 -3.80
N MET A 79 -1.49 -1.41 -4.16
CA MET A 79 -2.71 -0.80 -3.63
C MET A 79 -3.97 -1.27 -4.36
N ASP A 80 -5.08 -1.32 -3.63
CA ASP A 80 -6.43 -1.44 -4.19
C ASP A 80 -6.86 -0.14 -4.89
N ALA A 81 -7.88 -0.20 -5.76
CA ALA A 81 -8.29 0.96 -6.56
C ALA A 81 -8.65 2.19 -5.71
N ARG A 82 -9.26 1.99 -4.53
CA ARG A 82 -9.58 3.07 -3.59
C ARG A 82 -8.30 3.66 -2.99
N GLY A 83 -7.37 2.81 -2.56
CA GLY A 83 -6.04 3.23 -2.08
C GLY A 83 -5.28 4.03 -3.13
N LYS A 84 -5.22 3.57 -4.39
CA LYS A 84 -4.56 4.27 -5.49
C LYS A 84 -5.12 5.68 -5.69
N ARG A 85 -6.44 5.83 -5.72
CA ARG A 85 -7.10 7.13 -5.91
C ARG A 85 -6.78 8.08 -4.76
N ARG A 86 -6.90 7.63 -3.52
CA ARG A 86 -6.60 8.46 -2.33
C ARG A 86 -5.14 8.88 -2.29
N PHE A 87 -4.22 7.94 -2.52
CA PHE A 87 -2.79 8.22 -2.57
C PHE A 87 -2.44 9.21 -3.69
N ALA A 88 -3.02 9.05 -4.88
CA ALA A 88 -2.83 9.97 -5.99
C ALA A 88 -3.27 11.40 -5.66
N LEU A 89 -4.44 11.55 -5.02
CA LEU A 89 -4.95 12.84 -4.56
C LEU A 89 -4.04 13.47 -3.49
N ALA A 90 -3.62 12.71 -2.49
CA ALA A 90 -2.69 13.19 -1.46
C ALA A 90 -1.34 13.62 -2.06
N ARG A 91 -0.82 12.86 -3.02
CA ARG A 91 0.41 13.19 -3.76
C ARG A 91 0.24 14.47 -4.59
N GLN A 92 -0.92 14.67 -5.21
CA GLN A 92 -1.20 15.88 -5.96
C GLN A 92 -1.22 17.11 -5.03
N ARG A 93 -1.90 17.02 -3.88
CA ARG A 93 -1.93 18.09 -2.87
C ARG A 93 -0.52 18.44 -2.38
N TYR A 94 0.31 17.44 -2.11
CA TYR A 94 1.71 17.67 -1.73
C TYR A 94 2.50 18.42 -2.81
N LYS A 95 2.36 18.03 -4.09
CA LYS A 95 3.00 18.73 -5.20
C LYS A 95 2.53 20.19 -5.32
N GLN A 96 1.22 20.41 -5.19
CA GLN A 96 0.62 21.75 -5.22
C GLN A 96 1.14 22.60 -4.05
N ALA A 97 1.02 22.12 -2.81
CA ALA A 97 1.52 22.83 -1.63
C ALA A 97 3.01 23.20 -1.75
N ARG A 98 3.84 22.29 -2.27
CA ARG A 98 5.25 22.57 -2.48
C ARG A 98 5.48 23.64 -3.55
N SER A 99 4.77 23.57 -4.67
CA SER A 99 4.83 24.57 -5.74
C SER A 99 4.37 25.95 -5.25
N ASP A 100 3.21 25.99 -4.60
CA ASP A 100 2.54 27.23 -4.17
C ASP A 100 3.35 27.97 -3.10
N GLN A 101 4.12 27.24 -2.29
CA GLN A 101 4.95 27.81 -1.23
C GLN A 101 6.38 28.08 -1.65
N THR A 102 6.83 27.60 -2.81
CA THR A 102 8.19 27.86 -3.30
C THR A 102 8.31 29.30 -3.78
N ARG A 103 9.29 30.03 -3.23
CA ARG A 103 9.68 31.37 -3.65
C ARG A 103 11.18 31.40 -3.95
N ARG A 104 11.60 32.44 -4.69
CA ARG A 104 12.99 32.69 -5.02
C ARG A 104 13.39 34.04 -4.44
N ASP A 105 14.48 34.08 -3.68
CA ASP A 105 15.01 35.33 -3.13
C ASP A 105 15.83 36.12 -4.18
N SER A 106 16.30 37.30 -3.80
CA SER A 106 17.13 38.16 -4.65
C SER A 106 18.50 37.56 -4.97
N ALA A 107 19.01 36.64 -4.14
CA ALA A 107 20.22 35.88 -4.38
C ALA A 107 19.97 34.65 -5.28
N GLY A 108 18.74 34.45 -5.74
CA GLY A 108 18.34 33.35 -6.62
C GLY A 108 18.10 32.01 -5.92
N ARG A 109 18.14 31.96 -4.58
CA ARG A 109 17.92 30.74 -3.79
C ARG A 109 16.43 30.48 -3.60
N TYR A 110 16.06 29.20 -3.63
CA TYR A 110 14.69 28.78 -3.34
C TYR A 110 14.48 28.61 -1.84
N TYR A 111 13.33 29.07 -1.35
CA TYR A 111 12.86 28.88 0.02
C TYR A 111 11.35 28.65 0.04
N PHE A 112 10.84 28.09 1.14
CA PHE A 112 9.40 27.98 1.36
C PHE A 112 8.90 29.18 2.15
N GLN A 113 7.85 29.84 1.67
CA GLN A 113 7.21 30.96 2.35
C GLN A 113 6.49 30.51 3.62
N ASP A 114 5.68 29.44 3.52
CA ASP A 114 5.06 28.76 4.65
C ASP A 114 5.24 27.25 4.52
N VAL A 115 5.72 26.63 5.59
CA VAL A 115 5.94 25.17 5.67
C VAL A 115 4.70 24.41 6.12
N SER A 116 3.73 25.08 6.73
CA SER A 116 2.53 24.45 7.32
C SER A 116 1.69 23.69 6.29
N PRO A 117 1.40 24.24 5.08
CA PRO A 117 0.65 23.52 4.05
C PRO A 117 1.39 22.29 3.54
N ILE A 118 2.73 22.37 3.46
CA ILE A 118 3.58 21.25 3.05
C ILE A 118 3.53 20.15 4.12
N GLN A 119 3.66 20.51 5.39
CA GLN A 119 3.58 19.56 6.51
C GLN A 119 2.22 18.88 6.59
N ALA A 120 1.13 19.62 6.36
CA ALA A 120 -0.22 19.06 6.28
C ALA A 120 -0.34 18.05 5.13
N ALA A 121 0.10 18.43 3.92
CA ALA A 121 0.05 17.54 2.76
C ALA A 121 0.95 16.30 2.90
N ILE A 122 2.09 16.41 3.60
CA ILE A 122 2.92 15.25 3.96
C ILE A 122 2.18 14.34 4.95
N THR A 123 1.44 14.92 5.90
CA THR A 123 0.66 14.15 6.88
C THR A 123 -0.45 13.36 6.18
N ASP A 124 -1.14 13.98 5.22
CA ASP A 124 -2.11 13.31 4.35
C ASP A 124 -1.46 12.11 3.63
N LEU A 125 -0.30 12.31 3.00
CA LEU A 125 0.45 11.25 2.33
C LEU A 125 0.84 10.11 3.28
N LEU A 126 1.29 10.43 4.50
CA LEU A 126 1.65 9.44 5.51
C LEU A 126 0.44 8.61 5.96
N SER A 127 -0.75 9.19 6.00
CA SER A 127 -1.98 8.49 6.37
C SER A 127 -2.35 7.38 5.38
N GLU A 128 -2.02 7.56 4.09
CA GLU A 128 -2.25 6.56 3.04
C GLU A 128 -1.18 5.44 3.02
N LEU A 129 -0.06 5.64 3.72
CA LEU A 129 1.04 4.69 3.84
C LEU A 129 0.96 3.84 5.11
N HIS A 130 -0.24 3.62 5.67
CA HIS A 130 -0.38 2.75 6.84
C HIS A 130 0.09 1.32 6.52
N ILE A 131 0.98 0.78 7.35
CA ILE A 131 1.55 -0.58 7.18
C ILE A 131 0.39 -1.57 7.34
N ARG A 132 0.21 -2.46 6.35
CA ARG A 132 -0.90 -3.43 6.27
C ARG A 132 -0.46 -4.86 6.59
#